data_AF-U5S0D9-F1
#
_entry.id   AF-U5S0D9-F1
#
_cell.length_a   1.000
_cell.length_b   1.000
_cell.length_c   1.000
_cell.angle_alpha   90.00
_cell.angle_beta   90.00
_cell.angle_gamma   90.00
#
_symmetry.space_group_name_H-M   'P 1'
#
loop_
_entity.id
_entity.type
_entity.pdbx_description
1 polymer ?
#
loop_
_entity_poly.entity_id
_entity_poly.type
_entity_poly.pdbx_seq_one_letter_code
_entity_poly.pdbx_strand_id
1 'polypeptide(L)' 'ATLTGMGEHCRMSSPILVPKYGVTNRAMWVIMTDMPLMSTKPIDFGVYDFCKTCGICADACPFGLIEKG' A
#
# COMPACT_ATOMS: atom_id res chain seq x y z
N ALA A 1 3.60 0.59 -7.66
CA ALA A 1 2.89 1.59 -6.85
C ALA A 1 3.80 2.30 -5.85
N THR A 2 4.57 1.58 -5.01
CA THR A 2 5.48 2.23 -4.05
C THR A 2 6.54 3.07 -4.74
N LEU A 3 7.24 2.50 -5.73
CA LEU A 3 8.26 3.21 -6.50
C LEU A 3 7.71 4.41 -7.29
N THR A 4 6.43 4.34 -7.69
CA THR A 4 5.75 5.36 -8.48
C THR A 4 4.99 6.37 -7.61
N GLY A 5 5.15 6.34 -6.28
CA GLY A 5 4.52 7.30 -5.37
C GLY A 5 3.00 7.20 -5.26
N MET A 6 2.39 6.09 -5.67
CA MET A 6 0.93 5.94 -5.59
C MET A 6 0.43 5.61 -4.19
N GLY A 7 1.30 5.03 -3.34
CA GLY A 7 0.92 4.55 -2.03
C GLY A 7 2.06 3.84 -1.32
N GLU A 8 1.81 3.43 -0.09
CA GLU A 8 2.76 2.75 0.78
C GLU A 8 2.35 1.32 1.08
N HIS A 9 3.36 0.53 1.42
CA HIS A 9 3.14 -0.80 1.96
C HIS A 9 2.51 -0.70 3.35
N CYS A 10 1.53 -1.54 3.64
CA CYS A 10 0.84 -1.58 4.92
C CYS A 10 0.88 -3.00 5.51
N ARG A 11 0.39 -3.16 6.75
CA ARG A 11 0.39 -4.43 7.50
C ARG A 11 -0.21 -5.62 6.75
N MET A 12 -1.17 -5.39 5.87
CA MET A 12 -1.83 -6.43 5.07
C MET A 12 -0.90 -7.05 4.00
N SER A 13 0.28 -6.46 3.79
CA SER A 13 1.36 -6.81 2.87
C SER A 13 1.01 -6.84 1.37
N SER A 14 -0.06 -7.55 0.99
CA SER A 14 -0.48 -7.67 -0.40
C SER A 14 -1.03 -6.36 -1.00
N PRO A 15 -2.01 -5.67 -0.36
CA PRO A 15 -2.50 -4.40 -0.89
C PRO A 15 -1.56 -3.24 -0.53
N ILE A 16 -1.53 -2.25 -1.41
CA ILE A 16 -0.94 -0.94 -1.16
C ILE A 16 -2.01 -0.02 -0.60
N LEU A 17 -1.66 0.78 0.41
CA LEU A 17 -2.52 1.81 0.94
C LEU A 17 -2.28 3.11 0.18
N VAL A 18 -3.32 3.62 -0.47
CA VAL A 18 -3.30 4.86 -1.25
C VAL A 18 -3.88 6.00 -0.41
N PRO A 19 -3.25 7.18 -0.30
CA PRO A 19 -3.74 8.27 0.55
C PRO A 19 -5.20 8.67 0.30
N LYS A 20 -5.64 8.62 -0.97
CA LYS A 20 -6.98 9.05 -1.39
C LYS A 20 -8.07 8.00 -1.18
N TYR A 21 -7.73 6.72 -1.27
CA TYR A 21 -8.72 5.62 -1.36
C TYR A 21 -8.45 4.48 -0.35
N GLY A 22 -7.45 4.61 0.51
CA GLY A 22 -7.01 3.54 1.39
C GLY A 22 -6.62 2.29 0.60
N VAL A 23 -7.10 1.13 1.05
CA VAL A 23 -6.81 -0.19 0.45
C VAL A 23 -7.87 -0.65 -0.55
N THR A 24 -8.88 0.18 -0.87
CA THR A 24 -9.97 -0.22 -1.78
C THR A 24 -9.63 -0.03 -3.25
N ASN A 25 -8.38 0.33 -3.57
CA ASN A 25 -7.92 0.42 -4.95
C ASN A 25 -7.80 -0.99 -5.55
N ARG A 26 -8.74 -1.34 -6.44
CA ARG A 26 -8.90 -2.70 -6.97
C ARG A 26 -7.67 -3.22 -7.73
N ALA A 27 -7.06 -2.38 -8.56
CA ALA A 27 -5.97 -2.78 -9.43
C ALA A 27 -4.94 -1.66 -9.58
N MET A 28 -3.68 -2.06 -9.61
CA MET A 28 -2.55 -1.22 -9.97
C MET A 28 -2.09 -1.67 -11.36
N TRP A 29 -2.64 -1.07 -12.39
CA TRP A 29 -2.26 -1.38 -13.76
C TRP A 29 -0.86 -0.86 -14.05
N VAL A 30 -0.01 -1.74 -14.57
CA VAL A 30 1.33 -1.39 -15.03
C VAL A 30 1.38 -1.65 -16.52
N ILE A 31 1.65 -0.60 -17.29
CA ILE A 31 1.89 -0.68 -18.72
C ILE A 31 3.38 -0.48 -18.91
N MET A 32 4.04 -1.51 -19.43
CA MET A 32 5.46 -1.42 -19.79
C MET A 32 5.58 -0.77 -21.16
N THR A 33 6.41 0.27 -21.27
CA THR A 33 6.63 1.00 -22.51
C THR A 33 8.06 1.53 -22.54
N ASP A 34 8.59 1.67 -23.76
CA ASP A 34 9.84 2.33 -24.11
C ASP A 34 9.68 3.85 -24.31
N MET A 35 8.45 4.36 -24.26
CA MET A 35 8.19 5.79 -24.33
C MET A 35 8.92 6.53 -23.20
N PRO A 36 9.68 7.62 -23.49
CA PRO A 36 10.37 8.37 -22.47
C PRO A 36 9.35 9.13 -21.61
N LEU A 37 9.19 8.70 -20.37
CA LEU A 37 8.29 9.32 -19.38
C LEU A 37 9.08 9.83 -18.18
N MET A 38 8.61 10.92 -17.59
CA MET A 38 9.19 11.43 -16.35
C MET A 38 8.84 10.48 -15.19
N SER A 39 9.85 10.02 -14.46
CA SER A 39 9.64 9.20 -13.27
C SER A 39 9.07 10.05 -12.12
N THR A 40 8.08 9.51 -11.43
CA THR A 40 7.53 10.05 -10.18
C THR A 40 8.32 9.51 -8.99
N LYS A 41 8.36 10.27 -7.89
CA LYS A 41 9.06 9.86 -6.67
C LYS A 41 8.16 9.00 -5.76
N PRO A 42 8.72 8.09 -4.96
CA PRO A 42 8.01 7.48 -3.83
C PRO A 42 7.44 8.53 -2.87
N ILE A 43 6.46 8.13 -2.06
CA ILE A 43 5.84 8.98 -1.04
C ILE A 43 6.08 8.39 0.36
N ASP A 44 6.04 9.28 1.35
CA ASP A 44 5.93 8.95 2.77
C ASP A 44 4.79 9.78 3.38
N PHE A 45 3.71 9.12 3.77
CA PHE A 45 2.55 9.66 4.47
C PHE A 45 2.30 8.93 5.80
N GLY A 46 3.31 8.20 6.30
CA GLY A 46 3.32 7.64 7.65
C GLY A 46 2.54 6.34 7.84
N VAL A 47 2.28 5.56 6.77
CA VAL A 47 1.55 4.28 6.91
C VAL A 47 2.35 3.30 7.75
N TYR A 48 3.67 3.28 7.58
CA TYR A 48 4.54 2.38 8.33
C TYR A 48 4.40 2.61 9.84
N ASP A 49 4.45 3.86 10.29
CA ASP A 49 4.30 4.20 11.70
C ASP A 49 2.88 3.98 12.21
N PHE A 50 1.87 4.34 11.42
CA PHE A 50 0.48 4.06 11.75
C PHE A 50 0.21 2.55 11.92
N CYS A 51 0.81 1.72 11.05
CA CYS A 51 0.62 0.28 11.12
C CYS A 51 1.12 -0.30 12.44
N LYS A 52 2.19 0.24 13.05
CA LYS A 52 2.77 -0.26 14.30
C LYS A 52 1.77 -0.33 15.45
N THR A 53 0.82 0.60 15.53
CA THR A 53 -0.16 0.69 16.64
C THR A 53 -1.58 0.30 16.24
N CYS A 54 -1.90 0.18 14.96
CA CYS A 54 -3.27 0.02 14.48
C CYS A 54 -3.87 -1.40 14.70
N GLY A 55 -3.34 -2.44 14.04
CA GLY A 55 -3.79 -3.83 14.21
C GLY A 55 -5.18 -4.20 13.66
N ILE A 56 -6.02 -3.25 13.25
CA ILE A 56 -7.43 -3.49 12.85
C ILE A 56 -7.60 -4.61 11.83
N CYS A 57 -6.77 -4.63 10.78
CA CYS A 57 -6.87 -5.64 9.73
C CYS A 57 -6.48 -7.04 10.23
N ALA A 58 -5.58 -7.13 11.21
CA ALA A 58 -5.18 -8.39 11.82
C ALA A 58 -6.27 -8.95 12.75
N ASP A 59 -6.97 -8.08 13.47
CA ASP A 59 -8.11 -8.48 14.31
C ASP A 59 -9.33 -8.91 13.48
N ALA A 60 -9.57 -8.24 12.35
CA ALA A 60 -10.70 -8.55 11.46
C ALA A 60 -10.46 -9.76 10.55
N CYS A 61 -9.23 -10.28 10.46
CA CYS A 61 -8.92 -11.36 9.54
C CYS A 61 -9.61 -12.67 9.98
N PRO A 62 -10.53 -13.24 9.16
CA PRO A 62 -11.28 -14.44 9.56
C PRO A 62 -10.40 -15.68 9.74
N PHE A 63 -9.21 -15.68 9.13
CA PHE A 63 -8.25 -16.77 9.17
C PHE A 63 -7.02 -16.47 10.04
N GLY A 64 -6.93 -15.26 10.64
CA GLY A 64 -5.79 -14.87 11.46
C GLY A 64 -4.44 -14.87 10.72
N LEU A 65 -4.45 -14.61 9.41
CA LEU A 65 -3.24 -14.70 8.55
C LEU A 65 -2.39 -13.42 8.53
N ILE A 66 -2.91 -12.32 9.10
CA ILE A 66 -2.22 -11.04 9.12
C ILE A 66 -1.57 -10.86 10.48
N GLU A 67 -0.25 -10.65 10.48
CA GLU A 67 0.53 -10.43 11.70
C GLU A 67 0.05 -9.19 12.46
N LYS A 68 -0.12 -9.32 13.79
CA LYS A 68 -0.54 -8.23 14.69
C LYS A 68 0.59 -7.27 15.05
N GLY A 69 1.83 -7.68 14.81
CA GLY A 69 3.05 -6.92 15.14
C GLY A 69 4.08 -7.87 15.72
#